data_AF-Q4RLT4-F1
#
_entry.id   AF-Q4RLT4-F1
#
_cell.length_a   1.000
_cell.length_b   1.000
_cell.length_c   1.000
_cell.angle_alpha   90.00
_cell.angle_beta   90.00
_cell.angle_gamma   90.00
#
_symmetry.space_group_name_H-M   'P 1'
#
loop_
_entity.id
_entity.type
_entity.pdbx_description
1 polymer ?
#
loop_
_entity_poly.entity_id
_entity_poly.type
_entity_poly.pdbx_seq_one_letter_code
_entity_poly.pdbx_strand_id
1 'polypeptide(L)'
;LHYAPFYAMGRVLYYHHYFPAMLFNSMLTGITLDILLKNLDVVLRPPCCDWLQRFGQTALLFSVFYSFYLFHPLSYGMTGPLAHNADSTMAGLKWMDSWEF
;
A
#
# COMPACT_ATOMS: atom_id res chain seq x y z
N LEU A 1 5.77 -14.67 -11.52
CA LEU A 1 7.10 -14.75 -12.16
C LEU A 1 8.00 -13.55 -11.90
N HIS A 2 7.49 -12.33 -11.70
CA HIS A 2 8.33 -11.12 -11.54
C HIS A 2 9.10 -10.98 -10.22
N TYR A 3 8.94 -11.89 -9.25
CA TYR A 3 9.64 -11.83 -7.95
C TYR A 3 10.56 -13.03 -7.69
N ALA A 4 10.11 -14.25 -8.01
CA ALA A 4 10.86 -15.48 -7.77
C ALA A 4 12.30 -15.51 -8.34
N PRO A 5 12.60 -14.99 -9.55
CA PRO A 5 13.96 -15.00 -10.09
C PRO A 5 14.97 -14.22 -9.26
N PHE A 6 14.54 -13.24 -8.47
CA PHE A 6 15.43 -12.42 -7.65
C PHE A 6 16.12 -13.21 -6.53
N TYR A 7 15.52 -14.32 -6.08
CA TYR A 7 16.14 -15.21 -5.08
C TYR A 7 17.35 -15.96 -5.63
N ALA A 8 17.43 -16.16 -6.94
CA ALA A 8 18.53 -16.85 -7.60
C ALA A 8 19.59 -15.89 -8.20
N MET A 9 19.36 -14.58 -8.13
CA MET A 9 20.30 -13.60 -8.68
C MET A 9 21.47 -13.35 -7.71
N GLY A 10 22.71 -13.61 -8.16
CA GLY A 10 23.94 -13.34 -7.39
C GLY A 10 24.41 -11.87 -7.39
N ARG A 11 23.51 -10.90 -7.65
CA ARG A 11 23.84 -9.47 -7.69
C ARG A 11 23.05 -8.70 -6.64
N VAL A 12 23.56 -7.54 -6.24
CA VAL A 12 22.86 -6.64 -5.30
C VAL A 12 21.56 -6.16 -5.91
N LEU A 13 20.48 -6.23 -5.13
CA LEU A 13 19.15 -5.79 -5.50
C LEU A 13 18.74 -4.62 -4.60
N TYR A 14 17.98 -3.71 -5.18
CA TYR A 14 17.43 -2.54 -4.52
C TYR A 14 15.91 -2.51 -4.65
N TYR A 15 15.24 -1.73 -3.81
CA TYR A 15 13.77 -1.63 -3.74
C TYR A 15 13.08 -1.46 -5.11
N HIS A 16 13.65 -0.68 -6.04
CA HIS A 16 13.05 -0.47 -7.35
C HIS A 16 12.93 -1.75 -8.21
N HIS A 17 13.73 -2.78 -7.93
CA HIS A 17 13.60 -4.08 -8.60
C HIS A 17 12.28 -4.78 -8.27
N TYR A 18 11.64 -4.43 -7.15
CA TYR A 18 10.36 -4.98 -6.73
C TYR A 18 9.15 -4.36 -7.46
N PHE A 19 9.30 -3.19 -8.10
CA PHE A 19 8.17 -2.44 -8.67
C PHE A 19 7.33 -3.23 -9.69
N PRO A 20 7.93 -4.00 -10.62
CA PRO A 20 7.14 -4.82 -11.53
C PRO A 20 6.26 -5.83 -10.79
N ALA A 21 6.82 -6.51 -9.77
CA ALA A 21 6.08 -7.47 -8.97
C ALA A 21 4.97 -6.79 -8.14
N MET A 22 5.26 -5.62 -7.58
CA MET A 22 4.29 -4.81 -6.83
C MET A 22 3.08 -4.45 -7.69
N LEU A 23 3.26 -4.05 -8.95
CA LEU A 23 2.15 -3.68 -9.84
C LEU A 23 1.18 -4.86 -10.04
N PHE A 24 1.70 -6.06 -10.34
CA PHE A 24 0.88 -7.27 -10.45
C PHE A 24 0.19 -7.62 -9.12
N ASN A 25 0.88 -7.45 -8.00
CA ASN A 25 0.30 -7.70 -6.69
C ASN A 25 -0.83 -6.71 -6.36
N SER A 26 -0.70 -5.44 -6.72
CA SER A 26 -1.75 -4.43 -6.53
C SER A 26 -3.01 -4.77 -7.34
N MET A 27 -2.86 -5.22 -8.59
CA MET A 27 -4.00 -5.68 -9.40
C MET A 27 -4.66 -6.93 -8.78
N LEU A 28 -3.85 -7.89 -8.32
CA LEU A 28 -4.34 -9.10 -7.65
C LEU A 28 -5.09 -8.78 -6.36
N THR A 29 -4.61 -7.84 -5.56
CA THR A 29 -5.30 -7.35 -4.36
C THR A 29 -6.65 -6.76 -4.72
N GLY A 30 -6.75 -5.98 -5.80
CA GLY A 30 -8.04 -5.45 -6.28
C GLY A 30 -9.06 -6.56 -6.59
N ILE A 31 -8.64 -7.58 -7.35
CA ILE A 31 -9.50 -8.73 -7.69
C ILE A 31 -9.85 -9.54 -6.44
N THR A 32 -8.88 -9.78 -5.56
CA THR A 32 -9.07 -10.56 -4.33
C THR A 32 -10.06 -9.88 -3.40
N LEU A 33 -9.95 -8.56 -3.21
CA LEU A 33 -10.89 -7.79 -2.41
C LEU A 33 -12.29 -7.78 -3.03
N ASP A 34 -12.41 -7.64 -4.36
CA ASP A 34 -13.71 -7.70 -5.04
C ASP A 34 -14.39 -9.07 -4.86
N ILE A 35 -13.64 -10.16 -5.02
CA ILE A 35 -14.13 -11.53 -4.78
C ILE A 35 -14.50 -11.71 -3.30
N LEU A 36 -13.68 -11.25 -2.36
CA LEU A 36 -13.97 -11.36 -0.93
C LEU A 36 -15.26 -10.63 -0.54
N LEU A 37 -15.44 -9.39 -1.03
CA LEU A 37 -16.66 -8.61 -0.77
C LEU A 37 -17.88 -9.29 -1.38
N LYS A 38 -17.81 -9.75 -2.63
CA LYS A 38 -18.91 -10.49 -3.28
C LYS A 38 -19.27 -11.80 -2.57
N ASN A 39 -18.27 -12.53 -2.07
CA ASN A 39 -18.54 -13.76 -1.31
C ASN A 39 -19.18 -13.44 0.05
N LEU A 40 -18.75 -12.36 0.71
CA LEU A 40 -19.40 -11.87 1.91
C LEU A 40 -20.86 -11.47 1.63
N ASP A 41 -21.13 -10.95 0.43
CA ASP A 41 -22.50 -10.61 0.01
C ASP A 41 -23.41 -11.81 -0.17
N VAL A 42 -22.88 -12.98 -0.54
CA VAL A 42 -23.65 -14.24 -0.58
C VAL A 42 -24.03 -14.70 0.84
N VAL A 43 -23.22 -14.37 1.83
CA VAL A 43 -23.45 -14.73 3.24
C VAL A 43 -24.40 -13.74 3.94
N LEU A 44 -24.39 -12.48 3.52
CA LEU A 44 -25.21 -11.41 4.09
C LEU A 44 -26.50 -11.16 3.26
N ARG A 45 -27.51 -10.52 3.85
CA ARG A 45 -28.80 -10.29 3.19
C ARG A 45 -28.67 -9.22 2.07
N PRO A 46 -29.31 -9.36 0.90
CA PRO A 46 -29.05 -8.54 -0.30
C PRO A 46 -29.13 -7.00 -0.17
N PRO A 47 -30.04 -6.37 0.59
CA PRO A 47 -30.17 -4.91 0.54
C PRO A 47 -29.05 -4.15 1.29
N CYS A 48 -28.35 -4.78 2.23
CA CYS A 48 -27.19 -4.16 2.90
C CYS A 48 -25.88 -4.33 2.12
N CYS A 49 -25.82 -5.32 1.21
CA CYS A 49 -24.61 -5.73 0.50
C CYS A 49 -24.11 -4.71 -0.51
N ASP A 50 -25.00 -4.16 -1.34
CA ASP A 50 -24.60 -3.18 -2.37
C ASP A 50 -23.98 -1.93 -1.73
N TRP A 51 -24.49 -1.53 -0.57
CA TRP A 51 -23.93 -0.41 0.21
C TRP A 51 -22.59 -0.78 0.83
N LEU A 52 -22.44 -1.99 1.36
CA LEU A 52 -21.20 -2.47 1.94
C LEU A 52 -20.08 -2.54 0.90
N GLN A 53 -20.36 -3.10 -0.29
CA GLN A 53 -19.40 -3.19 -1.37
C GLN A 53 -18.96 -1.79 -1.85
N ARG A 54 -19.91 -0.88 -2.09
CA ARG A 54 -19.60 0.50 -2.50
C ARG A 54 -18.81 1.24 -1.43
N PHE A 55 -19.25 1.16 -0.17
CA PHE A 55 -18.55 1.78 0.95
C PHE A 55 -17.13 1.22 1.10
N GLY A 56 -16.95 -0.10 1.00
CA GLY A 56 -15.65 -0.75 1.07
C GLY A 56 -14.70 -0.28 -0.05
N GLN A 57 -15.17 -0.21 -1.29
CA GLN A 57 -14.39 0.30 -2.41
C GLN A 57 -14.03 1.78 -2.25
N THR A 58 -14.98 2.60 -1.82
CA THR A 58 -14.76 4.03 -1.55
C THR A 58 -13.76 4.23 -0.41
N ALA A 59 -13.90 3.50 0.70
CA ALA A 59 -13.00 3.56 1.83
C ALA A 59 -11.56 3.13 1.46
N LEU A 60 -11.41 2.06 0.67
CA LEU A 60 -10.12 1.63 0.14
C LEU A 60 -9.46 2.76 -0.67
N LEU A 61 -10.20 3.37 -1.60
CA LEU A 61 -9.69 4.43 -2.46
C LEU A 61 -9.27 5.65 -1.63
N PHE A 62 -10.10 6.09 -0.68
CA PHE A 62 -9.76 7.19 0.22
C PHE A 62 -8.54 6.85 1.09
N SER A 63 -8.41 5.62 1.58
CA SER A 63 -7.24 5.18 2.34
C SER A 63 -5.96 5.27 1.51
N VAL A 64 -6.00 4.90 0.22
CA VAL A 64 -4.85 5.01 -0.67
C VAL A 64 -4.47 6.48 -0.90
N PHE A 65 -5.44 7.34 -1.19
CA PHE A 65 -5.19 8.78 -1.35
C PHE A 65 -4.66 9.43 -0.08
N TYR A 66 -5.24 9.10 1.08
CA TYR A 66 -4.80 9.62 2.36
C TYR A 66 -3.37 9.15 2.70
N SER A 67 -3.06 7.88 2.45
CA SER A 67 -1.71 7.35 2.60
C SER A 67 -0.72 8.10 1.69
N PHE A 68 -1.05 8.29 0.40
CA PHE A 68 -0.20 9.06 -0.49
C PHE A 68 -0.02 10.51 -0.03
N TYR A 69 -1.09 11.18 0.40
CA TYR A 69 -1.03 12.54 0.92
C TYR A 69 -0.07 12.66 2.11
N LEU A 70 -0.16 11.71 3.05
CA LEU A 70 0.70 11.66 4.23
C LEU A 70 2.18 11.44 3.87
N PHE A 71 2.46 10.55 2.90
CA PHE A 71 3.83 10.16 2.51
C PHE A 71 4.36 10.89 1.26
N HIS A 72 3.63 11.86 0.71
CA HIS A 72 4.05 12.58 -0.50
C HIS A 72 5.44 13.24 -0.40
N PRO A 73 5.94 13.74 0.76
CA PRO A 73 7.26 14.32 0.83
C PRO A 73 8.37 13.32 0.49
N LEU A 74 8.16 12.02 0.72
CA LEU A 74 9.11 10.97 0.33
C LEU A 74 9.24 10.84 -1.20
N SER A 75 8.21 11.24 -1.94
CA SER A 75 8.21 11.22 -3.42
C SER A 75 8.66 12.55 -4.01
N TYR A 76 8.20 13.67 -3.45
CA TYR A 76 8.43 15.01 -4.02
C TYR A 76 9.62 15.76 -3.43
N GLY A 77 10.19 15.27 -2.33
CA GLY A 77 11.32 15.88 -1.64
C GLY A 77 11.00 16.19 -0.18
N MET A 78 11.85 15.70 0.70
CA MET A 78 11.75 15.95 2.13
C MET A 78 12.43 17.26 2.50
N THR A 79 11.88 17.94 3.50
CA THR A 79 12.45 19.17 4.05
C THR A 79 12.76 18.97 5.53
N GLY A 80 13.87 19.56 5.98
CA GLY A 80 14.29 19.50 7.38
C GLY A 80 15.16 18.28 7.72
N PRO A 81 15.38 18.02 9.02
CA PRO A 81 16.23 16.93 9.49
C PRO A 81 15.58 15.55 9.27
N LEU A 82 16.40 14.49 9.22
CA LEU A 82 15.95 13.08 9.09
C LEU A 82 14.91 12.71 10.16
N ALA A 83 14.03 11.75 9.85
CA ALA A 83 12.92 11.35 10.72
C ALA A 83 13.37 10.71 12.05
N HIS A 84 14.65 10.36 12.20
CA HIS A 84 15.19 9.89 13.48
C HIS A 84 15.28 11.00 14.54
N ASN A 85 15.32 12.27 14.13
CA ASN A 85 15.35 13.37 15.06
C ASN A 85 13.93 13.67 15.55
N ALA A 86 13.70 13.68 16.85
CA ALA A 86 12.37 13.93 17.43
C ALA A 86 11.78 15.29 17.02
N ASP A 87 12.64 16.26 16.70
CA ASP A 87 12.25 17.60 16.22
C ASP A 87 11.97 17.64 14.70
N SER A 88 12.10 16.52 13.99
CA SER A 88 11.81 16.44 12.56
C SER A 88 10.32 16.44 12.30
N THR A 89 9.90 17.22 11.30
CA THR A 89 8.55 17.18 10.73
C THR A 89 8.21 15.80 10.14
N MET A 90 9.22 14.97 9.88
CA MET A 90 9.10 13.63 9.31
C MET A 90 9.11 12.54 10.37
N ALA A 91 9.39 12.84 11.65
CA ALA A 91 9.47 11.84 12.71
C ALA A 91 8.17 11.04 12.88
N GLY A 92 7.01 11.70 12.73
CA GLY A 92 5.70 11.05 12.80
C GLY A 92 5.39 10.11 11.63
N LEU A 93 6.17 10.16 10.54
CA LEU A 93 6.01 9.27 9.39
C LEU A 93 6.79 7.95 9.56
N LYS A 94 7.74 7.88 10.50
CA LYS A 94 8.54 6.68 10.74
C LYS A 94 7.75 5.64 11.55
N TRP A 95 7.00 4.80 10.86
CA TRP A 95 6.17 3.76 11.50
C TRP A 95 6.93 2.48 11.86
N MET A 96 8.09 2.24 11.24
CA MET A 96 8.94 1.08 11.49
C MET A 96 10.37 1.52 11.75
N ASP A 97 11.05 0.85 12.68
CA ASP A 97 12.43 1.21 13.06
C ASP A 97 13.42 1.11 11.89
N SER A 98 13.18 0.17 10.98
CA SER A 98 13.98 -0.08 9.77
C SER A 98 13.76 0.94 8.65
N TRP A 99 12.84 1.90 8.80
CA TRP A 99 12.66 2.98 7.83
C TRP A 99 13.71 4.06 8.04
N GLU A 100 14.58 4.21 7.04
CA GLU A 100 15.65 5.20 7.02
C GLU A 100 15.31 6.31 6.02
N PHE A 101 14.72 7.38 6.53
CA PHE A 101 14.47 8.64 5.83
C PHE A 101 14.46 9.80 6.83
#